data_AF-A0ABD3XSW5-F1
#
_entry.id   AF-A0ABD3XSW5-F1
#
_cell.length_a   1.000
_cell.length_b   1.000
_cell.length_c   1.000
_cell.angle_alpha   90.00
_cell.angle_beta   90.00
_cell.angle_gamma   90.00
#
_symmetry.space_group_name_H-M   'P 1'
#
loop_
_entity.id
_entity.type
_entity.pdbx_description
1 polymer ?
#
loop_
_entity_poly.entity_id
_entity_poly.type
_entity_poly.pdbx_seq_one_letter_code
_entity_poly.pdbx_strand_id
1 'polypeptide(L)'
;MEKVLIKRIYDLVMIISYISASIKIRFKYQLPYLTKHFLSDGDVTNKWMQDNDFENNLDTSQLLWDKNGIPSLLTCGSLCNSNPSCRAFFYHPSLKKCLGSQSYKRGLPSGQSVQQGWKYYTKAQQCDGDYTFNKTLGLCFKIHPETKTYQEAMDACEAEGAKLIIIRNDAEYVHVRNALKAAGPLTYALNGLRKTFPNGIITWKWWNGQIPYHLDWEPGQPDDFGWDEDCGNFFTVAGHQYKFDDVSCRWRNSFVCQKYI
;
A
#
# COMPACT_ATOMS: atom_id res chain seq x y z
N MET A 1 1.95 39.42 41.33
CA MET A 1 1.23 38.12 41.24
C MET A 1 0.04 38.16 40.27
N GLU A 2 -0.57 39.30 40.00
CA GLU A 2 -1.76 39.44 39.14
C GLU A 2 -1.54 39.13 37.65
N LYS A 3 -0.38 39.48 37.07
CA LYS A 3 -0.11 39.27 35.62
C LYS A 3 0.09 37.80 35.21
N VAL A 4 0.52 36.93 36.14
CA VAL A 4 0.70 35.49 35.88
C VAL A 4 -0.64 34.76 35.89
N LEU A 5 -1.59 35.22 36.71
CA LEU A 5 -2.94 34.66 36.79
C LEU A 5 -3.76 35.01 35.54
N ILE A 6 -3.62 36.24 35.02
CA ILE A 6 -4.29 36.69 33.78
C ILE A 6 -3.78 35.90 32.56
N LYS A 7 -2.48 35.63 32.46
CA LYS A 7 -1.93 34.82 31.35
C LYS A 7 -2.45 33.37 31.39
N ARG A 8 -2.51 32.75 32.57
CA ARG A 8 -3.08 31.41 32.74
C ARG A 8 -4.59 31.35 32.42
N ILE A 9 -5.34 32.40 32.72
CA ILE A 9 -6.76 32.51 32.35
C ILE A 9 -6.93 32.67 30.83
N TYR A 10 -6.08 33.47 30.16
CA TYR A 10 -6.06 33.59 28.70
C TYR A 10 -5.73 32.26 28.01
N ASP A 11 -4.73 31.51 28.51
CA ASP A 11 -4.35 30.21 27.96
C ASP A 11 -5.48 29.16 28.15
N LEU A 12 -6.19 29.17 29.28
CA LEU A 12 -7.36 28.32 29.54
C LEU A 12 -8.57 28.69 28.66
N VAL A 13 -8.83 29.98 28.43
CA VAL A 13 -9.91 30.45 27.55
C VAL A 13 -9.64 30.10 26.09
N MET A 14 -8.39 30.12 25.65
CA MET A 14 -7.99 29.67 24.30
C MET A 14 -8.15 28.15 24.12
N ILE A 15 -7.82 27.35 25.14
CA ILE A 15 -8.03 25.89 25.13
C ILE A 15 -9.52 25.54 25.08
N ILE A 16 -10.36 26.23 25.86
CA ILE A 16 -11.83 26.02 25.86
C ILE A 16 -12.45 26.47 24.53
N SER A 17 -11.91 27.53 23.90
CA SER A 17 -12.33 27.99 22.57
C SER A 17 -11.96 26.99 21.46
N TYR A 18 -10.80 26.32 21.57
CA TYR A 18 -10.38 25.25 20.66
C TYR A 18 -11.20 23.95 20.83
N ILE A 19 -11.54 23.58 22.06
CA ILE A 19 -12.39 22.41 22.36
C ILE A 19 -13.82 22.65 21.85
N SER A 20 -14.37 23.87 22.01
CA SER A 20 -15.70 24.21 21.50
C SER A 20 -15.75 24.34 19.97
N ALA A 21 -14.67 24.75 19.31
CA ALA A 21 -14.52 24.67 17.85
C ALA A 21 -14.42 23.21 17.34
N SER A 22 -13.74 22.34 18.09
CA SER A 22 -13.58 20.92 17.73
C SER A 22 -14.86 20.09 17.93
N ILE A 23 -15.74 20.50 18.84
CA ILE A 23 -17.04 19.83 19.10
C ILE A 23 -18.11 20.29 18.09
N LYS A 24 -18.01 21.50 17.52
CA LYS A 24 -18.94 22.01 16.49
C LYS A 24 -18.62 21.61 15.05
N ILE A 25 -17.52 20.89 14.81
CA ILE A 25 -17.19 20.29 13.50
C ILE A 25 -17.47 18.77 13.55
N ARG A 26 -18.62 18.39 14.09
CA ARG A 26 -19.27 17.11 13.79
C ARG A 26 -20.65 17.44 13.25
N PHE A 27 -20.99 16.86 12.10
CA PHE A 27 -22.23 17.04 11.31
C PHE A 27 -22.28 18.28 10.39
N LYS A 28 -21.53 18.24 9.27
CA LYS A 28 -22.03 18.62 7.93
C LYS A 28 -20.93 18.49 6.86
N TYR A 29 -20.52 17.26 6.58
CA TYR A 29 -20.05 16.92 5.24
C TYR A 29 -20.65 15.57 4.88
N GLN A 30 -21.84 15.61 4.30
CA GLN A 30 -22.31 14.54 3.43
C GLN A 30 -21.31 14.46 2.27
N LEU A 31 -20.44 13.45 2.32
CA LEU A 31 -19.71 13.03 1.13
C LEU A 31 -20.75 12.65 0.07
N PRO A 32 -20.70 13.18 -1.16
CA PRO A 32 -21.46 12.59 -2.24
C PRO A 32 -20.93 11.17 -2.40
N TYR A 33 -21.78 10.22 -2.05
CA TYR A 33 -21.65 8.83 -2.40
C TYR A 33 -21.23 8.76 -3.87
N LEU A 34 -20.00 8.32 -4.12
CA LEU A 34 -19.71 7.58 -5.33
C LEU A 34 -20.58 6.33 -5.24
N THR A 35 -21.77 6.39 -5.84
CA THR A 35 -22.51 5.21 -6.25
C THR A 35 -21.66 4.49 -7.27
N LYS A 36 -20.68 3.71 -6.79
CA LYS A 36 -20.28 2.53 -7.51
C LYS A 36 -21.53 1.67 -7.55
N HIS A 37 -22.14 1.58 -8.72
CA HIS A 37 -23.02 0.48 -9.03
C HIS A 37 -22.21 -0.80 -8.82
N PHE A 38 -22.30 -1.35 -7.61
CA PHE A 38 -22.09 -2.77 -7.42
C PHE A 38 -23.21 -3.42 -8.23
N LEU A 39 -22.84 -3.93 -9.41
CA LEU A 39 -23.65 -4.94 -10.06
C LEU A 39 -23.74 -6.09 -9.06
N SER A 40 -24.90 -6.18 -8.42
CA SER A 40 -25.29 -7.34 -7.64
C SER A 40 -25.25 -8.55 -8.56
N ASP A 41 -24.66 -9.63 -8.04
CA ASP A 41 -24.31 -10.91 -8.66
C ASP A 41 -22.88 -10.93 -9.23
N GLY A 42 -21.88 -11.32 -8.42
CA GLY A 42 -20.50 -11.21 -8.92
C GLY A 42 -19.36 -11.81 -8.08
N ASP A 43 -19.42 -13.09 -7.75
CA ASP A 43 -18.30 -13.81 -7.10
C ASP A 43 -17.07 -14.02 -8.04
N VAL A 44 -17.21 -13.69 -9.34
CA VAL A 44 -16.19 -13.96 -10.37
C VAL A 44 -15.53 -12.69 -10.93
N THR A 45 -16.24 -11.56 -11.02
CA THR A 45 -15.67 -10.27 -11.48
C THR A 45 -14.73 -9.63 -10.47
N ASN A 46 -14.86 -9.95 -9.17
CA ASN A 46 -13.93 -9.50 -8.13
C ASN A 46 -12.54 -10.16 -8.21
N LYS A 47 -12.39 -11.27 -8.98
CA LYS A 47 -11.13 -12.02 -9.09
C LYS A 47 -10.34 -11.71 -10.36
N TRP A 48 -10.93 -11.05 -11.35
CA TRP A 48 -10.29 -10.80 -12.64
C TRP A 48 -10.34 -9.31 -12.98
N MET A 49 -9.18 -8.69 -13.08
CA MET A 49 -9.05 -7.28 -13.42
C MET A 49 -8.69 -7.12 -14.89
N GLN A 50 -9.43 -6.26 -15.58
CA GLN A 50 -9.07 -5.84 -16.93
C GLN A 50 -7.79 -5.00 -16.87
N ASP A 51 -6.85 -5.29 -17.75
CA ASP A 51 -5.59 -4.58 -17.84
C ASP A 51 -5.39 -4.03 -19.25
N ASN A 52 -5.60 -2.71 -19.37
CA ASN A 52 -5.67 -2.01 -20.64
C ASN A 52 -4.31 -1.95 -21.36
N ASP A 53 -3.21 -2.05 -20.61
CA ASP A 53 -1.84 -1.93 -21.14
C ASP A 53 -1.47 -3.08 -22.09
N PHE A 54 -2.22 -4.19 -22.05
CA PHE A 54 -1.96 -5.39 -22.84
C PHE A 54 -3.14 -5.78 -23.74
N GLU A 55 -4.13 -4.90 -23.92
CA GLU A 55 -5.21 -5.16 -24.87
C GLU A 55 -4.69 -5.34 -26.29
N ASN A 56 -5.28 -6.29 -27.03
CA ASN A 56 -4.86 -6.68 -28.37
C ASN A 56 -3.39 -7.16 -28.49
N ASN A 57 -2.73 -7.39 -27.36
CA ASN A 57 -1.32 -7.70 -27.31
C ASN A 57 -1.09 -9.19 -27.01
N LEU A 58 -1.33 -10.03 -28.02
CA LEU A 58 -1.53 -11.47 -27.86
C LEU A 58 -0.28 -12.32 -28.18
N ASP A 59 0.52 -12.71 -27.19
CA ASP A 59 1.58 -13.72 -27.40
C ASP A 59 0.99 -15.14 -27.44
N THR A 60 0.92 -15.74 -28.62
CA THR A 60 0.36 -17.09 -28.83
C THR A 60 1.26 -18.22 -28.35
N SER A 61 2.54 -17.96 -28.07
CA SER A 61 3.51 -18.98 -27.66
C SER A 61 3.32 -19.47 -26.22
N GLN A 62 2.57 -18.72 -25.42
CA GLN A 62 2.35 -18.98 -23.98
C GLN A 62 0.89 -19.35 -23.66
N LEU A 63 0.09 -19.63 -24.69
CA LEU A 63 -1.31 -20.00 -24.50
C LEU A 63 -1.43 -21.40 -23.92
N LEU A 64 -2.17 -21.49 -22.83
CA LEU A 64 -2.64 -22.75 -22.26
C LEU A 64 -3.78 -23.34 -23.09
N TRP A 65 -4.62 -22.48 -23.66
CA TRP A 65 -5.69 -22.88 -24.57
C TRP A 65 -6.15 -21.74 -25.47
N ASP A 66 -6.77 -22.14 -26.57
CA ASP A 66 -7.58 -21.31 -27.46
C ASP A 66 -8.96 -21.96 -27.60
N LYS A 67 -10.03 -21.30 -27.11
CA LYS A 67 -11.40 -21.81 -27.16
C LYS A 67 -12.36 -20.82 -27.82
N ASN A 68 -13.15 -21.33 -28.75
CA ASN A 68 -14.28 -20.63 -29.37
C ASN A 68 -15.60 -20.94 -28.62
N GLY A 69 -16.65 -20.16 -28.88
CA GLY A 69 -17.99 -20.41 -28.34
C GLY A 69 -18.13 -20.13 -26.84
N ILE A 70 -17.21 -19.38 -26.24
CA ILE A 70 -17.27 -18.99 -24.83
C ILE A 70 -18.21 -17.80 -24.68
N PRO A 71 -19.37 -17.95 -23.99
CA PRO A 71 -20.48 -17.01 -24.09
C PRO A 71 -20.23 -15.67 -23.40
N SER A 72 -19.36 -15.68 -22.37
CA SER A 72 -19.12 -14.52 -21.51
C SER A 72 -17.70 -14.48 -20.97
N LEU A 73 -17.30 -13.27 -20.55
CA LEU A 73 -16.10 -13.01 -19.77
C LEU A 73 -16.03 -13.91 -18.54
N LEU A 74 -17.14 -14.07 -17.83
CA LEU A 74 -17.24 -14.88 -16.61
C LEU A 74 -16.92 -16.35 -16.88
N THR A 75 -17.38 -16.87 -18.01
CA THR A 75 -17.10 -18.26 -18.41
C THR A 75 -15.62 -18.43 -18.74
N CYS A 76 -15.01 -17.44 -19.41
CA CYS A 76 -13.58 -17.45 -19.67
C CYS A 76 -12.74 -17.39 -18.38
N GLY A 77 -13.13 -16.52 -17.43
CA GLY A 77 -12.49 -16.45 -16.11
C GLY A 77 -12.68 -17.71 -15.27
N SER A 78 -13.82 -18.39 -15.36
CA SER A 78 -14.06 -19.68 -14.70
C SER A 78 -13.16 -20.79 -15.26
N LEU A 79 -12.98 -20.84 -16.59
CA LEU A 79 -12.02 -21.75 -17.23
C LEU A 79 -10.60 -21.52 -16.73
N CYS A 80 -10.20 -20.26 -16.58
CA CYS A 80 -8.90 -19.92 -16.05
C CYS A 80 -8.77 -20.28 -14.55
N ASN A 81 -9.79 -20.06 -13.74
CA ASN A 81 -9.81 -20.51 -12.34
C ASN A 81 -9.70 -22.03 -12.18
N SER A 82 -10.25 -22.79 -13.13
CA SER A 82 -10.22 -24.25 -13.12
C SER A 82 -8.86 -24.84 -13.53
N ASN A 83 -7.92 -24.01 -13.99
CA ASN A 83 -6.58 -24.43 -14.37
C ASN A 83 -5.53 -23.75 -13.46
N PRO A 84 -4.79 -24.51 -12.63
CA PRO A 84 -3.84 -23.94 -11.67
C PRO A 84 -2.66 -23.19 -12.33
N SER A 85 -2.33 -23.54 -13.57
CA SER A 85 -1.28 -22.85 -14.35
C SER A 85 -1.76 -21.53 -14.95
N CYS A 86 -3.07 -21.26 -14.96
CA CYS A 86 -3.61 -20.07 -15.59
C CYS A 86 -3.46 -18.83 -14.71
N ARG A 87 -2.75 -17.84 -15.23
CA ARG A 87 -2.40 -16.58 -14.56
C ARG A 87 -3.12 -15.39 -15.16
N ALA A 88 -3.44 -15.46 -16.45
CA ALA A 88 -4.16 -14.43 -17.20
C ALA A 88 -4.99 -15.04 -18.33
N PHE A 89 -5.91 -14.28 -18.91
CA PHE A 89 -6.61 -14.68 -20.12
C PHE A 89 -6.98 -13.48 -21.00
N PHE A 90 -7.20 -13.74 -22.28
CA PHE A 90 -7.82 -12.79 -23.21
C PHE A 90 -9.23 -13.23 -23.56
N TYR A 91 -10.15 -12.28 -23.64
CA TYR A 91 -11.53 -12.53 -24.06
C TYR A 91 -11.93 -11.56 -25.18
N HIS A 92 -12.45 -12.11 -26.28
CA HIS A 92 -12.99 -11.33 -27.38
C HIS A 92 -14.53 -11.40 -27.36
N PRO A 93 -15.24 -10.32 -26.97
CA PRO A 93 -16.70 -10.37 -26.78
C PRO A 93 -17.50 -10.69 -28.04
N SER A 94 -17.11 -10.14 -29.19
CA SER A 94 -17.80 -10.37 -30.47
C SER A 94 -17.56 -11.76 -31.04
N LEU A 95 -16.32 -12.27 -30.95
CA LEU A 95 -15.97 -13.61 -31.43
C LEU A 95 -16.35 -14.73 -30.46
N LYS A 96 -16.77 -14.39 -29.22
CA LYS A 96 -17.02 -15.37 -28.15
C LYS A 96 -15.80 -16.29 -27.96
N LYS A 97 -14.61 -15.70 -27.97
CA LYS A 97 -13.33 -16.42 -27.98
C LYS A 97 -12.56 -16.14 -26.68
N CYS A 98 -11.92 -17.17 -26.13
CA CYS A 98 -11.22 -17.14 -24.85
C CYS A 98 -9.85 -17.80 -24.98
N LEU A 99 -8.80 -17.10 -24.57
CA LEU A 99 -7.42 -17.56 -24.63
C LEU A 99 -6.81 -17.52 -23.23
N GLY A 100 -6.45 -18.67 -22.65
CA GLY A 100 -5.81 -18.74 -21.33
C GLY A 100 -4.29 -18.65 -21.44
N SER A 101 -3.62 -18.00 -20.48
CA SER A 101 -2.17 -17.80 -20.47
C SER A 101 -1.55 -18.18 -19.12
N GLN A 102 -0.34 -18.75 -19.18
CA GLN A 102 0.46 -19.07 -18.00
C GLN A 102 1.30 -17.89 -17.47
N SER A 103 1.36 -16.78 -18.19
CA SER A 103 2.22 -15.63 -17.87
C SER A 103 1.41 -14.38 -17.53
N TYR A 104 1.89 -13.62 -16.53
CA TYR A 104 1.27 -12.36 -16.09
C TYR A 104 1.58 -11.17 -17.02
N LYS A 105 2.64 -11.27 -17.83
CA LYS A 105 3.15 -10.17 -18.67
C LYS A 105 3.84 -10.70 -19.92
N ARG A 106 3.32 -10.34 -21.09
CA ARG A 106 4.09 -9.81 -22.22
C ARG A 106 3.15 -9.51 -23.38
N GLY A 107 3.39 -8.37 -24.00
CA GLY A 107 2.90 -8.11 -25.32
C GLY A 107 3.64 -8.93 -26.38
N LEU A 108 3.00 -9.10 -27.53
CA LEU A 108 3.62 -9.43 -28.81
C LEU A 108 4.96 -8.70 -28.97
N PRO A 109 5.93 -9.34 -29.65
CA PRO A 109 7.00 -8.61 -30.30
C PRO A 109 6.38 -7.49 -31.14
N SER A 110 6.82 -6.23 -30.92
CA SER A 110 6.39 -5.07 -31.69
C SER A 110 6.30 -5.40 -33.18
N GLY A 111 5.10 -5.32 -33.77
CA GLY A 111 4.92 -5.41 -35.22
C GLY A 111 3.91 -6.44 -35.74
N GLN A 112 3.25 -7.24 -34.89
CA GLN A 112 2.14 -8.09 -35.34
C GLN A 112 0.78 -7.44 -35.07
N SER A 113 0.03 -7.19 -36.13
CA SER A 113 -1.35 -6.71 -36.06
C SER A 113 -2.27 -7.84 -35.63
N VAL A 114 -2.81 -7.76 -34.41
CA VAL A 114 -3.92 -8.62 -34.00
C VAL A 114 -5.24 -7.93 -34.35
N GLN A 115 -6.23 -8.73 -34.74
CA GLN A 115 -7.62 -8.30 -34.84
C GLN A 115 -8.03 -7.51 -33.58
N GLN A 116 -8.54 -6.29 -33.75
CA GLN A 116 -8.97 -5.43 -32.64
C GLN A 116 -10.16 -6.04 -31.89
N GLY A 117 -10.20 -5.86 -30.56
CA GLY A 117 -11.34 -6.25 -29.72
C GLY A 117 -10.99 -7.26 -28.62
N TRP A 118 -9.71 -7.65 -28.48
CA TRP A 118 -9.24 -8.50 -27.40
C TRP A 118 -9.05 -7.70 -26.12
N LYS A 119 -9.77 -8.11 -25.08
CA LYS A 119 -9.61 -7.60 -23.73
C LYS A 119 -8.73 -8.55 -22.91
N TYR A 120 -7.78 -8.00 -22.17
CA TYR A 120 -6.86 -8.77 -21.34
C TYR A 120 -7.26 -8.69 -19.87
N TYR A 121 -7.24 -9.84 -19.20
CA TYR A 121 -7.62 -9.98 -17.80
C TYR A 121 -6.56 -10.77 -17.05
N THR A 122 -6.05 -10.21 -15.98
CA THR A 122 -5.20 -10.92 -15.02
C THR A 122 -6.03 -11.27 -13.79
N LYS A 123 -5.61 -12.29 -13.02
CA LYS A 123 -6.15 -12.40 -11.66
C LYS A 123 -5.92 -11.05 -11.01
N ALA A 124 -6.93 -10.50 -10.36
CA ALA A 124 -6.72 -9.39 -9.45
C ALA A 124 -5.52 -9.81 -8.60
N GLN A 125 -4.39 -9.10 -8.73
CA GLN A 125 -3.28 -9.31 -7.82
C GLN A 125 -3.85 -8.90 -6.48
N GLN A 126 -4.31 -9.88 -5.72
CA GLN A 126 -4.80 -9.72 -4.38
C GLN A 126 -3.64 -10.11 -3.50
N CYS A 127 -3.34 -9.26 -2.55
CA CYS A 127 -2.44 -9.63 -1.49
C CYS A 127 -3.10 -10.75 -0.68
N ASP A 128 -2.32 -11.72 -0.24
CA ASP A 128 -2.83 -12.71 0.71
C ASP A 128 -3.24 -12.02 2.01
N GLY A 129 -4.43 -12.37 2.51
CA GLY A 129 -4.99 -11.83 3.75
C GLY A 129 -5.67 -10.47 3.59
N ASP A 130 -5.58 -9.65 4.62
CA ASP A 130 -6.18 -8.31 4.72
C ASP A 130 -5.24 -7.18 4.26
N TYR A 131 -4.24 -7.52 3.44
CA TYR A 131 -3.29 -6.56 2.86
C TYR A 131 -3.94 -5.78 1.69
N THR A 132 -3.62 -4.50 1.60
CA THR A 132 -4.09 -3.64 0.51
C THR A 132 -3.10 -3.68 -0.65
N PHE A 133 -3.58 -4.06 -1.83
CA PHE A 133 -2.77 -4.08 -3.05
C PHE A 133 -2.76 -2.72 -3.76
N ASN A 134 -1.57 -2.25 -4.11
CA ASN A 134 -1.37 -1.16 -5.05
C ASN A 134 -0.83 -1.69 -6.38
N LYS A 135 -1.68 -1.71 -7.42
CA LYS A 135 -1.36 -2.21 -8.76
C LYS A 135 -0.15 -1.51 -9.39
N THR A 136 -0.09 -0.18 -9.30
CA THR A 136 0.97 0.61 -9.93
C THR A 136 2.33 0.33 -9.31
N LEU A 137 2.37 0.06 -8.01
CA LEU A 137 3.61 -0.16 -7.27
C LEU A 137 4.01 -1.65 -7.18
N GLY A 138 3.09 -2.57 -7.47
CA GLY A 138 3.30 -3.99 -7.18
C GLY A 138 3.53 -4.25 -5.68
N LEU A 139 2.90 -3.43 -4.83
CA LEU A 139 3.10 -3.43 -3.38
C LEU A 139 1.80 -3.86 -2.69
N CYS A 140 1.92 -4.88 -1.85
CA CYS A 140 0.96 -5.16 -0.78
C CYS A 140 1.44 -4.52 0.49
N PHE A 141 0.58 -3.78 1.18
CA PHE A 141 0.93 -3.25 2.49
C PHE A 141 -0.26 -3.32 3.45
N LYS A 142 0.07 -3.30 4.74
CA LYS A 142 -0.91 -3.30 5.83
C LYS A 142 -0.39 -2.43 6.97
N ILE A 143 -1.25 -1.57 7.49
CA ILE A 143 -0.98 -0.74 8.66
C ILE A 143 -1.54 -1.45 9.88
N HIS A 144 -0.68 -1.70 10.86
CA HIS A 144 -1.02 -2.32 12.12
C HIS A 144 -1.11 -1.26 13.22
N PRO A 145 -2.31 -0.89 13.68
CA PRO A 145 -2.48 0.15 14.70
C PRO A 145 -2.05 -0.30 16.10
N GLU A 146 -1.97 -1.61 16.36
CA GLU A 146 -1.46 -2.14 17.62
C GLU A 146 0.02 -1.85 17.82
N THR A 147 0.44 -1.66 19.08
CA THR A 147 1.80 -1.24 19.39
C THR A 147 2.72 -2.40 19.72
N LYS A 148 3.91 -2.41 19.10
CA LYS A 148 4.96 -3.41 19.25
C LYS A 148 6.33 -2.75 19.27
N THR A 149 7.29 -3.39 19.92
CA THR A 149 8.72 -3.05 19.75
C THR A 149 9.16 -3.38 18.33
N TYR A 150 10.30 -2.85 17.90
CA TYR A 150 10.79 -3.09 16.54
C TYR A 150 10.93 -4.58 16.21
N GLN A 151 11.47 -5.37 17.13
CA GLN A 151 11.64 -6.80 16.92
C GLN A 151 10.29 -7.53 16.87
N GLU A 152 9.37 -7.23 17.79
CA GLU A 152 8.02 -7.81 17.77
C GLU A 152 7.24 -7.42 16.50
N ALA A 153 7.46 -6.22 15.95
CA ALA A 153 6.84 -5.78 14.70
C ALA A 153 7.40 -6.54 13.49
N MET A 154 8.72 -6.77 13.45
CA MET A 154 9.33 -7.67 12.45
C MET A 154 8.71 -9.07 12.53
N ASP A 155 8.69 -9.67 13.72
CA ASP A 155 8.18 -11.02 13.94
C ASP A 155 6.68 -11.12 13.57
N ALA A 156 5.90 -10.07 13.86
CA ALA A 156 4.48 -10.00 13.48
C ALA A 156 4.29 -9.96 11.96
N CYS A 157 5.06 -9.15 11.23
CA CYS A 157 5.00 -9.17 9.77
C CYS A 157 5.43 -10.54 9.22
N GLU A 158 6.47 -11.17 9.78
CA GLU A 158 6.93 -12.48 9.33
C GLU A 158 5.89 -13.58 9.56
N ALA A 159 5.17 -13.56 10.68
CA ALA A 159 4.08 -14.49 10.96
C ALA A 159 2.93 -14.41 9.93
N GLU A 160 2.78 -13.27 9.25
CA GLU A 160 1.80 -13.07 8.17
C GLU A 160 2.37 -13.38 6.77
N GLY A 161 3.59 -13.92 6.68
CA GLY A 161 4.31 -14.10 5.42
C GLY A 161 4.70 -12.78 4.76
N ALA A 162 4.86 -11.72 5.55
CA ALA A 162 5.22 -10.37 5.13
C ALA A 162 6.59 -9.97 5.73
N LYS A 163 6.98 -8.72 5.50
CA LYS A 163 8.15 -8.09 6.12
C LYS A 163 7.80 -6.67 6.57
N LEU A 164 8.53 -6.15 7.55
CA LEU A 164 8.42 -4.74 7.94
C LEU A 164 8.77 -3.84 6.74
N ILE A 165 8.02 -2.76 6.53
CA ILE A 165 8.05 -2.01 5.27
C ILE A 165 9.41 -1.37 4.98
N ILE A 166 9.82 -1.44 3.73
CA ILE A 166 10.99 -0.80 3.14
C ILE A 166 10.47 0.15 2.06
N ILE A 167 11.05 1.33 1.93
CA ILE A 167 10.66 2.28 0.88
C ILE A 167 11.70 2.26 -0.23
N ARG A 168 11.32 1.79 -1.43
CA ARG A 168 12.24 1.65 -2.57
C ARG A 168 12.35 2.90 -3.44
N ASN A 169 11.31 3.74 -3.45
CA ASN A 169 11.23 4.93 -4.28
C ASN A 169 10.17 5.91 -3.75
N ASP A 170 10.14 7.11 -4.36
CA ASP A 170 9.24 8.19 -3.94
C ASP A 170 7.75 7.82 -4.09
N ALA A 171 7.40 6.98 -5.06
CA ALA A 171 6.02 6.58 -5.27
C ALA A 171 5.50 5.68 -4.14
N GLU A 172 6.33 4.76 -3.64
CA GLU A 172 6.03 3.99 -2.42
C GLU A 172 5.96 4.89 -1.19
N TYR A 173 6.91 5.83 -1.04
CA TYR A 173 6.94 6.77 0.08
C TYR A 173 5.64 7.59 0.17
N VAL A 174 5.25 8.24 -0.93
CA VAL A 174 4.03 9.06 -1.00
C VAL A 174 2.79 8.22 -0.73
N HIS A 175 2.73 7.00 -1.28
CA HIS A 175 1.60 6.11 -1.09
C HIS A 175 1.41 5.72 0.39
N VAL A 176 2.48 5.28 1.06
CA VAL A 176 2.45 4.87 2.46
C VAL A 176 2.09 6.05 3.37
N ARG A 177 2.67 7.23 3.16
CA ARG A 177 2.32 8.43 3.94
C ARG A 177 0.84 8.79 3.79
N ASN A 178 0.29 8.75 2.59
CA ASN A 178 -1.12 9.07 2.37
C ASN A 178 -2.05 8.03 3.02
N ALA A 179 -1.66 6.76 3.01
CA ALA A 179 -2.41 5.71 3.70
C ALA A 179 -2.40 5.91 5.23
N LEU A 180 -1.24 6.25 5.81
CA LEU A 180 -1.12 6.59 7.24
C LEU A 180 -1.96 7.82 7.62
N LYS A 181 -1.98 8.87 6.77
CA LYS A 181 -2.87 10.04 6.96
C LYS A 181 -4.35 9.67 6.94
N ALA A 182 -4.74 8.72 6.09
CA ALA A 182 -6.12 8.29 5.96
C ALA A 182 -6.58 7.34 7.09
N ALA A 183 -5.67 6.54 7.66
CA ALA A 183 -5.97 5.58 8.72
C ALA A 183 -6.32 6.24 10.08
N GLY A 184 -5.99 7.52 10.26
CA GLY A 184 -6.11 8.24 11.52
C GLY A 184 -4.74 8.56 12.13
N PRO A 185 -4.66 9.37 13.20
CA PRO A 185 -3.38 9.82 13.75
C PRO A 185 -2.68 8.68 14.52
N LEU A 186 -1.80 7.97 13.84
CA LEU A 186 -0.84 7.03 14.44
C LEU A 186 0.45 7.79 14.67
N THR A 187 0.71 8.23 15.90
CA THR A 187 1.83 9.14 16.20
C THR A 187 3.17 8.66 15.64
N TYR A 188 3.49 7.38 15.83
CA TYR A 188 4.67 6.74 15.30
C TYR A 188 4.28 5.42 14.64
N ALA A 189 4.77 5.20 13.41
CA ALA A 189 4.61 3.95 12.69
C ALA A 189 5.98 3.39 12.27
N LEU A 190 6.41 2.31 12.93
CA LEU A 190 7.68 1.64 12.67
C LEU A 190 7.75 1.18 11.21
N ASN A 191 8.92 1.39 10.64
CA ASN A 191 9.30 0.89 9.33
C ASN A 191 10.59 0.07 9.45
N GLY A 192 11.08 -0.45 8.34
CA GLY A 192 12.22 -1.36 8.28
C GLY A 192 13.58 -0.71 8.50
N LEU A 193 13.65 0.60 8.78
CA LEU A 193 14.91 1.34 8.86
C LEU A 193 15.61 1.11 10.22
N ARG A 194 16.93 1.00 10.18
CA ARG A 194 17.81 0.77 11.34
C ARG A 194 19.07 1.63 11.26
N LYS A 195 19.48 2.19 12.39
CA LYS A 195 20.80 2.80 12.57
C LYS A 195 21.84 1.69 12.69
N THR A 196 22.95 1.85 11.99
CA THR A 196 24.07 0.90 11.98
C THR A 196 25.38 1.68 12.08
N PHE A 197 26.46 1.01 12.49
CA PHE A 197 27.78 1.64 12.70
C PHE A 197 28.90 0.94 11.94
N PRO A 198 28.79 0.73 10.62
CA PRO A 198 29.88 0.16 9.84
C PRO A 198 31.13 1.04 9.96
N ASN A 199 32.24 0.46 10.44
CA ASN A 199 33.52 1.15 10.63
C ASN A 199 33.43 2.41 11.51
N GLY A 200 32.50 2.44 12.47
CA GLY A 200 32.31 3.58 13.38
C GLY A 200 31.56 4.77 12.77
N ILE A 201 30.97 4.62 11.59
CA ILE A 201 30.19 5.68 10.93
C ILE A 201 28.70 5.38 11.06
N ILE A 202 27.93 6.33 11.61
CA ILE A 202 26.47 6.24 11.66
C ILE A 202 25.92 6.13 10.23
N THR A 203 25.22 5.04 9.98
CA THR A 203 24.62 4.73 8.67
C THR A 203 23.23 4.16 8.87
N TRP A 204 22.24 4.72 8.18
CA TRP A 204 20.89 4.17 8.15
C TRP A 204 20.72 3.15 7.02
N LYS A 205 20.21 1.97 7.35
CA LYS A 205 19.96 0.89 6.41
C LYS A 205 18.59 0.29 6.65
N TRP A 206 18.01 -0.24 5.58
CA TRP A 206 16.86 -1.13 5.70
C TRP A 206 17.29 -2.46 6.33
N TRP A 207 16.36 -3.19 6.96
CA TRP A 207 16.64 -4.48 7.62
C TRP A 207 17.30 -5.52 6.69
N ASN A 208 17.11 -5.39 5.37
CA ASN A 208 17.73 -6.25 4.35
C ASN A 208 19.15 -5.80 3.94
N GLY A 209 19.72 -4.79 4.59
CA GLY A 209 21.04 -4.23 4.32
C GLY A 209 21.10 -3.20 3.20
N GLN A 210 19.99 -2.94 2.49
CA GLN A 210 19.95 -1.92 1.45
C GLN A 210 20.08 -0.51 2.02
N ILE A 211 20.81 0.34 1.30
CA ILE A 211 20.88 1.77 1.60
C ILE A 211 19.61 2.43 1.04
N PRO A 212 18.88 3.22 1.84
CA PRO A 212 17.74 3.99 1.35
C PRO A 212 18.15 4.93 0.23
N TYR A 213 17.35 5.00 -0.85
CA TYR A 213 17.64 5.91 -1.96
C TYR A 213 17.54 7.38 -1.52
N HIS A 214 16.60 7.68 -0.61
CA HIS A 214 16.38 8.99 -0.01
C HIS A 214 15.61 8.83 1.30
N LEU A 215 15.98 9.61 2.32
CA LEU A 215 15.26 9.73 3.58
C LEU A 215 14.85 11.20 3.75
N ASP A 216 13.58 11.48 3.46
CA ASP A 216 12.96 12.78 3.76
C ASP A 216 12.66 12.82 5.27
N TRP A 217 13.67 13.14 6.08
CA TRP A 217 13.56 13.28 7.53
C TRP A 217 12.65 14.45 7.91
N GLU A 218 11.99 14.34 9.08
CA GLU A 218 11.39 15.51 9.72
C GLU A 218 12.48 16.56 10.06
N PRO A 219 12.14 17.85 10.08
CA PRO A 219 13.09 18.88 10.48
C PRO A 219 13.66 18.60 11.88
N GLY A 220 14.99 18.48 11.97
CA GLY A 220 15.68 18.15 13.22
C GLY A 220 16.11 16.70 13.33
N GLN A 221 15.58 15.81 12.48
CA GLN A 221 15.86 14.37 12.53
C GLN A 221 16.95 13.93 11.54
N PRO A 222 17.66 12.82 11.83
CA PRO A 222 17.60 12.06 13.09
C PRO A 222 18.37 12.75 14.23
N ASP A 223 17.82 12.77 15.44
CA ASP A 223 18.35 13.51 16.60
C ASP A 223 18.93 12.63 17.72
N ASP A 224 18.76 11.31 17.61
CA ASP A 224 19.23 10.31 18.57
C ASP A 224 18.82 10.66 20.01
N PHE A 225 17.54 10.98 20.23
CA PHE A 225 17.07 11.47 21.52
C PHE A 225 17.37 10.49 22.66
N GLY A 226 18.12 10.98 23.65
CA GLY A 226 18.53 10.15 24.79
C GLY A 226 19.58 9.09 24.45
N TRP A 227 20.24 9.20 23.29
CA TRP A 227 21.29 8.29 22.80
C TRP A 227 20.83 6.85 22.60
N ASP A 228 19.55 6.65 22.28
CA ASP A 228 18.92 5.33 22.17
C ASP A 228 17.92 5.27 21.01
N GLU A 229 18.13 5.98 19.90
CA GLU A 229 17.20 5.94 18.75
C GLU A 229 17.83 5.27 17.54
N ASP A 230 17.64 3.94 17.49
CA ASP A 230 18.29 3.06 16.52
C ASP A 230 17.33 2.52 15.44
N CYS A 231 16.05 2.89 15.49
CA CYS A 231 15.00 2.38 14.62
C CYS A 231 14.24 3.52 13.95
N GLY A 232 13.92 3.39 12.66
CA GLY A 232 13.17 4.42 11.95
C GLY A 232 11.66 4.21 12.03
N ASN A 233 10.94 5.31 11.95
CA ASN A 233 9.49 5.36 11.96
C ASN A 233 8.97 6.45 11.00
N PHE A 234 7.65 6.47 10.78
CA PHE A 234 6.93 7.59 10.21
C PHE A 234 6.21 8.35 11.33
N PHE A 235 6.39 9.67 11.40
CA PHE A 235 5.93 10.48 12.54
C PHE A 235 4.80 11.46 12.21
N THR A 236 3.78 11.57 13.08
CA THR A 236 2.80 12.66 13.02
C THR A 236 2.38 13.20 14.40
N VAL A 237 2.72 14.47 14.64
CA VAL A 237 2.20 15.35 15.72
C VAL A 237 2.19 16.78 15.19
N ALA A 238 1.36 17.69 15.70
CA ALA A 238 1.50 19.14 15.48
C ALA A 238 1.74 19.63 14.03
N GLY A 239 1.18 18.95 13.03
CA GLY A 239 1.34 19.30 11.60
C GLY A 239 2.44 18.55 10.85
N HIS A 240 3.22 17.70 11.53
CA HIS A 240 4.14 16.74 10.91
C HIS A 240 3.38 15.72 10.04
N GLN A 241 4.00 15.33 8.93
CA GLN A 241 3.29 14.72 7.80
C GLN A 241 3.74 13.29 7.48
N TYR A 242 4.09 12.49 8.49
CA TYR A 242 4.61 11.13 8.33
C TYR A 242 5.93 11.10 7.57
N LYS A 243 6.80 12.10 7.77
CA LYS A 243 8.19 11.97 7.34
C LYS A 243 8.98 11.04 8.27
N PHE A 244 10.21 10.75 7.88
CA PHE A 244 11.07 9.85 8.67
C PHE A 244 11.51 10.50 9.97
N ASP A 245 11.59 9.67 10.99
CA ASP A 245 11.99 10.01 12.35
C ASP A 245 12.69 8.78 12.95
N ASP A 246 13.64 8.97 13.84
CA ASP A 246 14.24 7.90 14.63
C ASP A 246 13.54 7.73 15.97
N VAL A 247 13.59 6.52 16.52
CA VAL A 247 12.98 6.18 17.79
C VAL A 247 13.72 5.03 18.43
N SER A 248 13.61 4.92 19.76
CA SER A 248 14.08 3.73 20.45
C SER A 248 13.38 2.47 19.94
N CYS A 249 14.19 1.49 19.55
CA CYS A 249 13.71 0.17 19.11
C CYS A 249 12.91 -0.56 20.21
N ARG A 250 13.06 -0.14 21.46
CA ARG A 250 12.38 -0.70 22.65
C ARG A 250 11.02 -0.07 22.90
N TRP A 251 10.70 1.04 22.25
CA TRP A 251 9.39 1.67 22.38
C TRP A 251 8.35 0.92 21.55
N ARG A 252 7.13 0.90 22.06
CA ARG A 252 6.02 0.20 21.43
C ARG A 252 5.26 1.17 20.55
N ASN A 253 5.31 0.95 19.24
CA ASN A 253 4.71 1.82 18.24
C ASN A 253 3.88 1.00 17.26
N SER A 254 2.95 1.65 16.55
CA SER A 254 2.26 1.03 15.40
C SER A 254 3.29 0.67 14.33
N PHE A 255 2.93 -0.14 13.33
CA PHE A 255 3.90 -0.58 12.32
C PHE A 255 3.25 -0.85 10.97
N VAL A 256 4.08 -0.90 9.92
CA VAL A 256 3.61 -1.15 8.55
C VAL A 256 4.31 -2.37 7.97
N CYS A 257 3.54 -3.37 7.56
CA CYS A 257 4.04 -4.56 6.88
C CYS A 257 3.89 -4.43 5.36
N GLN A 258 4.71 -5.16 4.62
CA GLN A 258 4.69 -5.24 3.16
C GLN A 258 4.83 -6.67 2.63
N LYS A 259 4.29 -6.91 1.43
CA LYS A 259 4.62 -8.03 0.55
C LYS A 259 4.85 -7.49 -0.86
N TYR A 260 5.89 -7.95 -1.55
CA TYR A 260 6.02 -7.69 -2.98
C TYR A 260 5.50 -8.91 -3.74
N ILE A 261 4.75 -8.66 -4.81
CA ILE A 261 4.25 -9.70 -5.72
C ILE A 261 5.10 -9.73 -7.00
#